data_AF-A0A0C9U4H3-F1
#
_entry.id   AF-A0A0C9U4H3-F1
#
_cell.length_a   1.000
_cell.length_b   1.000
_cell.length_c   1.000
_cell.angle_alpha   90.00
_cell.angle_beta   90.00
_cell.angle_gamma   90.00
#
_symmetry.space_group_name_H-M   'P 1'
#
loop_
_entity.id
_entity.type
_entity.pdbx_description
1 polymer ?
#
loop_
_entity_poly.entity_id
_entity_poly.type
_entity_poly.pdbx_seq_one_letter_code
_entity_poly.pdbx_strand_id
1 'polypeptide(L)'
;MQSLSSTQKNTILTRLHSGCSAHTIASTTGLNVSTISIFYAKEHPGLRKSSGDHLSKLSPANVCHAIHLISTYQAENAVQVTKSLTNIINQPLHSNTVHQHLNKTGMKAVVKQKCPILSTRHCKAQLDFAYAYK
;
A
#
# COMPACT_ATOMS: atom_id res chain seq x y z
N MET A 1 -5.82 -23.37 -23.70
CA MET A 1 -6.54 -22.47 -24.63
C MET A 1 -6.48 -23.10 -26.00
N GLN A 2 -7.62 -23.25 -26.70
CA GLN A 2 -7.58 -23.66 -28.10
C GLN A 2 -6.81 -22.61 -28.91
N SER A 3 -5.93 -23.07 -29.79
CA SER A 3 -5.17 -22.17 -30.67
C SER A 3 -6.13 -21.56 -31.68
N LEU A 4 -6.15 -20.23 -31.77
CA LEU A 4 -6.92 -19.52 -32.78
C LEU A 4 -6.36 -19.85 -34.17
N SER A 5 -7.26 -20.14 -35.11
CA SER A 5 -6.91 -20.24 -36.53
C SER A 5 -6.39 -18.90 -37.06
N SER A 6 -5.54 -18.93 -38.09
CA SER A 6 -5.02 -17.73 -38.75
C SER A 6 -6.15 -16.81 -39.24
N THR A 7 -7.22 -17.38 -39.79
CA THR A 7 -8.40 -16.64 -40.23
C THR A 7 -9.07 -15.91 -39.06
N GLN A 8 -9.23 -16.60 -37.92
CA GLN A 8 -9.84 -16.00 -36.73
C GLN A 8 -9.01 -14.83 -36.20
N LYS A 9 -7.68 -14.96 -36.17
CA LYS A 9 -6.77 -13.89 -35.74
C LYS A 9 -6.90 -12.65 -36.64
N ASN A 10 -6.92 -12.83 -37.95
CA ASN A 10 -7.05 -11.73 -38.91
C ASN A 10 -8.42 -11.04 -38.82
N THR A 11 -9.50 -11.80 -38.64
CA THR A 11 -10.84 -11.24 -38.41
C THR A 11 -10.90 -10.43 -37.12
N ILE A 12 -10.28 -10.90 -36.03
CA ILE A 12 -10.22 -10.17 -34.77
C ILE A 12 -9.42 -8.86 -34.93
N LEU A 13 -8.23 -8.91 -35.53
CA LEU A 13 -7.40 -7.73 -35.76
C LEU A 13 -8.11 -6.66 -36.60
N THR A 14 -8.66 -7.05 -37.75
CA THR A 14 -9.39 -6.12 -38.63
C THR A 14 -10.58 -5.46 -37.93
N ARG A 15 -11.35 -6.23 -37.15
CA ARG A 15 -12.48 -5.71 -36.36
C ARG A 15 -12.01 -4.74 -35.26
N LEU A 16 -10.91 -5.05 -34.58
CA LEU A 16 -10.34 -4.18 -33.55
C LEU A 16 -9.80 -2.87 -34.16
N HIS A 17 -9.15 -2.94 -35.32
CA HIS A 17 -8.72 -1.74 -36.07
C HIS A 17 -9.90 -0.88 -36.53
N SER A 18 -11.05 -1.50 -36.82
CA SER A 18 -12.29 -0.76 -37.11
C SER A 18 -12.99 -0.16 -35.87
N GLY A 19 -12.41 -0.31 -34.68
CA GLY A 19 -12.96 0.25 -33.43
C GLY A 19 -14.08 -0.58 -32.79
N CYS A 20 -14.31 -1.81 -33.24
CA CYS A 20 -15.33 -2.68 -32.65
C CYS A 20 -14.97 -3.11 -31.22
N SER A 21 -15.96 -3.13 -30.31
CA SER A 21 -15.77 -3.66 -28.96
C SER A 21 -15.52 -5.17 -28.95
N ALA A 22 -14.80 -5.68 -27.95
CA ALA A 22 -14.57 -7.12 -27.78
C ALA A 22 -15.87 -7.93 -27.65
N HIS A 23 -16.92 -7.34 -27.07
CA HIS A 23 -18.25 -7.96 -26.99
C HIS A 23 -18.90 -8.11 -28.37
N THR A 24 -18.84 -7.09 -29.21
CA THR A 24 -19.37 -7.14 -30.58
C THR A 24 -18.63 -8.20 -31.41
N ILE A 25 -17.31 -8.29 -31.25
CA ILE A 25 -16.49 -9.30 -31.92
C ILE A 25 -16.88 -10.70 -31.44
N ALA A 26 -17.03 -10.90 -30.13
CA ALA A 26 -17.47 -12.16 -29.55
C ALA A 26 -18.81 -12.63 -30.13
N SER A 27 -19.81 -11.74 -30.19
CA SER A 27 -21.13 -12.07 -30.76
C SER A 27 -21.08 -12.49 -32.23
N THR A 28 -20.13 -11.95 -33.01
CA THR A 28 -20.00 -12.27 -34.44
C THR A 28 -19.08 -13.43 -34.77
N THR A 29 -18.08 -13.71 -33.92
CA THR A 29 -17.09 -14.78 -34.15
C THR A 29 -17.35 -16.02 -33.30
N GLY A 30 -18.25 -15.94 -32.32
CA GLY A 30 -18.52 -17.01 -31.35
C GLY A 30 -17.39 -17.22 -30.34
N LEU A 31 -16.37 -16.35 -30.33
CA LEU A 31 -15.25 -16.43 -29.42
C LEU A 31 -15.57 -15.79 -28.08
N ASN A 32 -14.92 -16.28 -27.01
CA ASN A 32 -15.04 -15.65 -25.71
C ASN A 32 -14.34 -14.27 -25.70
N VAL A 33 -15.01 -13.27 -25.11
CA VAL A 33 -14.47 -11.91 -24.89
C VAL A 33 -13.08 -11.95 -24.26
N SER A 34 -12.87 -12.81 -23.26
CA SER A 34 -11.56 -12.96 -22.60
C SER A 34 -10.46 -13.43 -23.56
N THR A 35 -10.79 -14.30 -24.53
CA THR A 35 -9.84 -14.78 -25.54
C THR A 35 -9.45 -13.65 -26.49
N ILE A 36 -10.42 -12.81 -26.89
CA ILE A 36 -10.19 -11.63 -27.72
C ILE A 36 -9.33 -10.60 -26.98
N SER A 37 -9.61 -10.31 -25.71
CA SER A 37 -8.83 -9.37 -24.90
C SER A 37 -7.39 -9.83 -24.66
N ILE A 38 -7.18 -11.13 -24.38
CA ILE A 38 -5.83 -11.70 -24.22
C ILE A 38 -5.07 -11.65 -25.54
N PHE A 39 -5.72 -11.98 -26.66
CA PHE A 39 -5.11 -11.89 -27.98
C PHE A 39 -4.71 -10.45 -28.31
N TYR A 40 -5.60 -9.48 -28.10
CA TYR A 40 -5.31 -8.07 -28.32
C TYR A 40 -4.13 -7.56 -27.46
N ALA A 41 -4.08 -7.94 -26.19
CA ALA A 41 -2.96 -7.58 -25.30
C ALA A 41 -1.62 -8.22 -25.73
N LYS A 42 -1.63 -9.38 -26.39
CA LYS A 42 -0.42 -10.03 -26.91
C LYS A 42 0.09 -9.38 -28.19
N GLU A 43 -0.80 -9.01 -29.10
CA GLU A 43 -0.45 -8.34 -30.36
C GLU A 43 -0.02 -6.88 -30.13
N HIS A 44 -0.50 -6.25 -29.04
CA HIS A 44 -0.13 -4.88 -28.67
C HIS A 44 0.50 -4.82 -27.27
N PRO A 45 1.74 -5.32 -27.10
CA PRO A 45 2.43 -5.34 -25.80
C PRO A 45 2.70 -3.93 -25.24
N GLY A 46 2.67 -2.89 -26.09
CA GLY A 46 2.82 -1.50 -25.70
C GLY A 46 1.53 -0.83 -25.20
N LEU A 47 0.39 -1.51 -25.21
CA LEU A 47 -0.87 -0.92 -24.76
C LEU A 47 -0.82 -0.76 -23.22
N ARG A 48 -0.56 0.47 -22.77
CA ARG A 48 -0.52 0.81 -21.35
C ARG A 48 -1.86 0.43 -20.72
N LYS A 49 -1.85 -0.58 -19.85
CA LYS A 49 -3.00 -0.89 -18.99
C LYS A 49 -3.34 0.40 -18.25
N SER A 50 -4.63 0.73 -18.15
CA SER A 50 -5.06 1.80 -17.26
C SER A 50 -4.46 1.50 -15.89
N SER A 51 -3.52 2.33 -15.44
CA SER A 51 -3.05 2.26 -14.07
C SER A 51 -4.30 2.53 -13.24
N GLY A 52 -4.77 1.52 -12.53
CA GLY A 52 -5.80 1.73 -11.53
C GLY A 52 -5.17 2.56 -10.42
N ASP A 53 -5.04 3.86 -10.65
CA ASP A 53 -4.38 4.77 -9.73
C ASP A 53 -5.29 4.95 -8.52
N HIS A 54 -5.07 4.11 -7.53
CA HIS A 54 -5.62 4.32 -6.20
C HIS A 54 -4.79 5.39 -5.52
N LEU A 55 -5.31 6.62 -5.46
CA LEU A 55 -4.71 7.70 -4.67
C LEU A 55 -4.55 7.26 -3.21
N SER A 56 -3.31 7.22 -2.73
CA SER A 56 -3.01 6.94 -1.33
C SER A 56 -3.61 8.04 -0.44
N LYS A 57 -4.28 7.66 0.65
CA LYS A 57 -4.77 8.62 1.66
C LYS A 57 -3.64 9.37 2.37
N LEU A 58 -2.43 8.79 2.39
CA LEU A 58 -1.25 9.41 2.98
C LEU A 58 -0.29 9.86 1.88
N SER A 59 0.05 11.15 1.92
CA SER A 59 1.14 11.75 1.15
C SER A 59 2.49 11.26 1.69
N PRO A 60 3.55 11.18 0.87
CA PRO A 60 4.92 10.92 1.33
C PRO A 60 5.34 11.84 2.50
N ALA A 61 4.92 13.11 2.51
CA ALA A 61 5.21 14.05 3.59
C ALA A 61 4.61 13.60 4.94
N ASN A 62 3.39 13.06 4.91
CA ASN A 62 2.72 12.55 6.12
C ASN A 62 3.45 11.32 6.68
N VAL A 63 3.99 10.47 5.79
CA VAL A 63 4.80 9.31 6.18
C VAL A 63 6.11 9.76 6.81
N CYS A 64 6.81 10.74 6.24
CA CYS A 64 8.02 11.31 6.84
C CYS A 64 7.73 11.91 8.22
N HIS A 65 6.63 12.64 8.37
CA HIS A 65 6.23 13.21 9.66
C HIS A 65 5.91 12.12 10.69
N ALA A 66 5.22 11.04 10.28
CA ALA A 66 4.98 9.88 11.15
C ALA A 66 6.28 9.24 11.65
N ILE A 67 7.27 9.07 10.77
CA ILE A 67 8.60 8.57 11.15
C ILE A 67 9.24 9.51 12.15
N HIS A 68 9.20 10.82 11.90
CA HIS A 68 9.76 11.83 12.79
C HIS A 68 9.13 11.80 14.20
N LEU A 69 7.81 11.67 14.31
CA LEU A 69 7.10 11.55 15.59
C LEU A 69 7.57 10.32 16.40
N ILE A 70 7.82 9.20 15.72
CA ILE A 70 8.32 7.99 16.38
C ILE A 70 9.78 8.17 16.79
N SER A 71 10.63 8.69 15.90
CA SER A 71 12.06 8.90 16.16
C SER A 71 12.34 9.91 17.27
N THR A 72 11.45 10.88 17.46
CA THR A 72 11.52 11.88 18.55
C THR A 72 10.82 11.43 19.83
N TYR A 73 10.37 10.18 19.90
CA TYR A 73 9.62 9.59 21.02
C TYR A 73 8.31 10.34 21.36
N GLN A 74 7.76 11.12 20.44
CA GLN A 74 6.46 11.78 20.61
C GLN A 74 5.28 10.83 20.39
N ALA A 75 5.51 9.72 19.67
CA ALA A 75 4.52 8.67 19.49
C ALA A 75 5.18 7.29 19.56
N GLU A 76 4.64 6.41 20.41
CA GLU A 76 5.14 5.04 20.60
C GLU A 76 4.50 4.02 19.67
N ASN A 77 3.30 4.30 19.15
CA ASN A 77 2.54 3.35 18.36
C ASN A 77 1.76 4.01 17.22
N ALA A 78 1.33 3.19 16.25
CA ALA A 78 0.60 3.65 15.08
C ALA A 78 -0.72 4.36 15.44
N VAL A 79 -1.37 4.01 16.57
CA VAL A 79 -2.61 4.65 17.01
C VAL A 79 -2.36 6.10 17.44
N GLN A 80 -1.30 6.36 18.19
CA GLN A 80 -0.89 7.73 18.58
C GLN A 80 -0.50 8.55 17.35
N VAL A 81 0.30 7.98 16.44
CA VAL A 81 0.67 8.63 15.17
C VAL A 81 -0.59 8.98 14.36
N THR A 82 -1.56 8.06 14.33
CA THR A 82 -2.83 8.29 13.60
C THR A 82 -3.57 9.49 14.18
N LYS A 83 -3.70 9.60 15.50
CA LYS A 83 -4.34 10.76 16.14
C LYS A 83 -3.65 12.07 15.77
N SER A 84 -2.32 12.10 15.76
CA SER A 84 -1.57 13.30 15.34
C SER A 84 -1.80 13.63 13.87
N LEU A 85 -1.78 12.63 12.99
CA LEU A 85 -2.01 12.83 11.55
C LEU A 85 -3.44 13.21 11.20
N THR A 86 -4.45 12.65 11.88
CA THR A 86 -5.86 13.03 11.67
C THR A 86 -6.09 14.51 11.96
N ASN A 87 -5.42 15.05 12.98
CA ASN A 87 -5.53 16.46 13.34
C ASN A 87 -4.87 17.36 12.29
N ILE A 88 -3.77 16.92 11.66
CA ILE A 88 -3.07 17.70 10.63
C ILE A 88 -3.83 17.66 9.29
N ILE A 89 -4.31 16.48 8.90
CA ILE A 89 -4.95 16.24 7.60
C ILE A 89 -6.43 16.64 7.62
N ASN A 90 -7.02 16.82 8.81
CA ASN A 90 -8.45 17.08 9.02
C ASN A 90 -9.36 16.02 8.37
N GLN A 91 -8.89 14.78 8.30
CA GLN A 91 -9.64 13.65 7.76
C GLN A 91 -9.47 12.40 8.65
N PRO A 92 -10.51 11.55 8.75
CA PRO A 92 -10.42 10.32 9.50
C PRO A 92 -9.45 9.34 8.82
N LEU A 93 -8.46 8.87 9.59
CA LEU A 93 -7.48 7.87 9.18
C LEU A 93 -7.61 6.63 10.05
N HIS A 94 -7.47 5.48 9.41
CA HIS A 94 -7.42 4.21 10.12
C HIS A 94 -5.97 3.89 10.51
N SER A 95 -5.77 3.39 11.74
CA SER A 95 -4.42 3.09 12.26
C SER A 95 -3.66 2.07 11.43
N ASN A 96 -4.36 1.09 10.87
CA ASN A 96 -3.77 0.10 9.97
C ASN A 96 -3.19 0.73 8.68
N THR A 97 -3.77 1.83 8.19
CA THR A 97 -3.23 2.53 7.01
C THR A 97 -1.86 3.12 7.34
N VAL A 98 -1.73 3.79 8.48
CA VAL A 98 -0.45 4.33 8.97
C VAL A 98 0.56 3.19 9.15
N HIS A 99 0.15 2.09 9.80
CA HIS A 99 1.00 0.92 10.00
C HIS A 99 1.51 0.31 8.68
N GLN A 100 0.65 0.16 7.66
CA GLN A 100 1.07 -0.35 6.35
C GLN A 100 2.11 0.57 5.68
N HIS A 101 1.93 1.88 5.77
CA HIS A 101 2.91 2.83 5.22
C HIS A 101 4.24 2.79 5.96
N LEU A 102 4.23 2.70 7.29
CA LEU A 102 5.45 2.54 8.09
C LEU A 102 6.16 1.22 7.83
N ASN A 103 5.42 0.13 7.63
CA ASN A 103 6.01 -1.17 7.27
C ASN A 103 6.66 -1.11 5.88
N LYS A 104 6.06 -0.40 4.92
CA LYS A 104 6.66 -0.16 3.59
C LYS A 104 7.96 0.65 3.66
N THR A 105 8.13 1.52 4.65
CA THR A 105 9.40 2.25 4.87
C THR A 105 10.43 1.44 5.64
N GLY A 106 10.13 0.19 6.00
CA GLY A 106 11.03 -0.71 6.71
C GLY A 106 10.95 -0.62 8.23
N MET A 107 10.06 0.21 8.78
CA MET A 107 9.83 0.24 10.23
C MET A 107 9.05 -1.00 10.66
N LYS A 108 9.63 -1.76 11.57
CA LYS A 108 9.00 -2.95 12.15
C LYS A 108 8.63 -2.70 13.60
N ALA A 109 7.50 -3.26 14.01
CA ALA A 109 7.16 -3.29 15.42
C ALA A 109 8.20 -4.15 16.16
N VAL A 110 8.80 -3.58 17.21
CA VAL A 110 9.71 -4.30 18.09
C VAL A 110 9.04 -4.44 19.44
N VAL A 111 8.97 -5.68 19.94
CA VAL A 111 8.52 -5.94 21.31
C VAL A 111 9.59 -5.41 22.24
N LYS A 112 9.25 -4.42 23.07
CA LYS A 112 10.14 -3.93 24.12
C LYS A 112 10.51 -5.12 25.01
N GLN A 113 11.82 -5.37 25.16
CA GLN A 113 12.27 -6.34 26.15
C GLN A 113 11.87 -5.86 27.54
N LYS A 114 11.28 -6.77 28.33
CA LYS A 114 10.90 -6.47 29.70
C LYS A 114 12.17 -6.30 30.53
N CYS A 115 12.42 -5.08 31.00
CA CYS A 115 13.49 -4.85 31.97
C CYS A 115 13.14 -5.50 33.32
N PRO A 116 14.13 -5.97 34.09
CA PRO A 116 13.90 -6.43 35.45
C PRO A 116 13.19 -5.34 36.26
N ILE A 117 12.14 -5.71 36.99
CA ILE A 117 11.46 -4.79 37.88
C ILE A 117 12.43 -4.49 39.01
N LEU A 118 12.87 -3.23 39.13
CA LEU A 118 13.71 -2.80 40.24
C LEU A 118 12.90 -2.96 41.54
N SER A 119 13.53 -3.59 42.54
CA SER A 119 12.96 -3.61 43.87
C SER A 119 12.81 -2.18 44.40
N THR A 120 11.85 -1.95 45.30
CA THR A 120 11.61 -0.64 45.93
C THR A 120 12.89 -0.08 46.57
N ARG A 121 13.75 -0.96 47.10
CA ARG A 121 15.06 -0.60 47.66
C ARG A 121 15.98 0.01 46.60
N HIS A 122 16.04 -0.57 45.40
CA HIS A 122 16.89 -0.08 44.31
C HIS A 122 16.37 1.25 43.76
N CYS A 123 15.06 1.42 43.61
CA CYS A 123 14.46 2.70 43.21
C CYS A 123 14.81 3.82 44.19
N LYS A 124 14.73 3.54 45.50
CA LYS A 124 15.07 4.53 46.54
C LYS A 124 16.54 4.91 46.52
N ALA A 125 17.44 3.91 46.43
CA ALA A 125 18.87 4.17 46.34
C ALA A 125 19.25 5.01 45.10
N GLN A 126 18.60 4.78 43.95
CA GLN A 126 18.80 5.60 42.76
C GLN A 126 18.31 7.04 42.93
N LEU A 127 17.15 7.23 43.57
CA LEU A 127 16.65 8.57 43.91
C LEU A 127 17.59 9.30 44.87
N ASP A 128 18.01 8.64 45.95
CA ASP A 128 18.93 9.21 46.94
C ASP A 128 20.26 9.62 46.28
N PHE A 129 20.80 8.79 45.39
CA PHE A 129 21.98 9.13 44.59
C PHE A 129 21.74 10.35 43.69
N ALA A 130 20.63 10.38 42.96
CA ALA A 130 20.30 11.51 42.08
C ALA A 130 20.15 12.82 42.86
N TYR A 131 19.63 12.80 44.09
CA TYR A 131 19.55 13.97 44.96
C TYR A 131 20.90 14.38 45.57
N ALA A 132 21.79 13.42 45.85
CA ALA A 132 23.10 13.70 46.44
C ALA A 132 24.10 14.37 45.48
N TYR A 133 23.91 14.19 44.17
CA TYR A 133 24.81 14.69 43.12
C TYR A 133 24.13 15.67 42.15
N LYS A 134 23.08 16.35 42.60
CA LYS A 134 22.37 17.41 41.87
C LYS A 134 22.91 18.78 42.25
#